data_AF-A0A6M5YAS9-F1
#
_entry.id   AF-A0A6M5YAS9-F1
#
_cell.length_a   1.000
_cell.length_b   1.000
_cell.length_c   1.000
_cell.angle_alpha   90.00
_cell.angle_beta   90.00
_cell.angle_gamma   90.00
#
_symmetry.space_group_name_H-M   'P 1'
#
loop_
_entity.id
_entity.type
_entity.pdbx_description
1 polymer ?
#
loop_
_entity_poly.entity_id
_entity_poly.type
_entity_poly.pdbx_seq_one_letter_code
_entity_poly.pdbx_strand_id
1 'polypeptide(L)' 'MAAKRKQIIRVVFDVLDEMKHQIRLDQDVSVAAADPDEAIDWVFTEMQRQFNRSDIRLSRVRICA' A
#
# COMPACT_ATOMS: atom_id res chain seq x y z
N MET A 1 22.21 -7.36 18.00
CA MET A 1 21.02 -6.55 17.66
C MET A 1 21.12 -6.15 16.21
N ALA A 2 20.40 -6.85 15.31
CA ALA A 2 20.40 -6.51 13.90
C ALA A 2 19.66 -5.18 13.73
N ALA A 3 20.39 -4.11 13.46
CA ALA A 3 19.80 -2.89 12.93
C ALA A 3 19.19 -3.27 11.57
N LYS A 4 17.90 -3.61 11.54
CA LYS A 4 17.18 -3.83 10.28
C LYS A 4 17.28 -2.52 9.50
N ARG A 5 18.18 -2.49 8.51
CA ARG A 5 18.34 -1.33 7.63
C ARG A 5 17.00 -1.16 6.93
N LYS A 6 16.35 -0.02 7.17
CA LYS A 6 15.16 0.35 6.40
C LYS A 6 15.54 0.38 4.94
N GLN A 7 14.90 -0.48 4.16
CA GLN A 7 15.07 -0.55 2.72
C GLN A 7 13.85 0.07 2.07
N ILE A 8 14.04 0.62 0.87
CA ILE A 8 12.93 1.16 0.10
C ILE A 8 12.21 -0.03 -0.51
N ILE A 9 10.99 -0.29 -0.06
CA ILE A 9 10.13 -1.34 -0.57
C ILE A 9 9.09 -0.68 -1.46
N ARG A 10 8.98 -1.12 -2.71
CA ARG A 10 7.95 -0.64 -3.62
C ARG A 10 6.74 -1.57 -3.53
N VAL A 11 5.64 -1.04 -3.05
CA VAL A 11 4.36 -1.75 -2.96
C VAL A 11 3.48 -1.26 -4.09
N VAL A 12 3.11 -2.18 -4.98
CA VAL A 12 2.17 -1.94 -6.07
C VAL A 12 0.82 -2.49 -5.66
N PHE A 13 -0.24 -1.69 -5.73
CA PHE A 13 -1.57 -2.10 -5.33
C PHE A 13 -2.65 -1.57 -6.28
N ASP A 14 -3.77 -2.28 -6.31
CA ASP A 14 -4.95 -1.87 -7.07
C ASP A 14 -6.01 -1.36 -6.10
N VAL A 15 -6.56 -0.19 -6.37
CA VAL A 15 -7.59 0.46 -5.55
C VAL A 15 -8.93 0.36 -6.25
N LEU A 16 -9.88 -0.33 -5.64
CA LEU A 16 -11.28 -0.36 -6.08
C LEU A 16 -12.06 0.71 -5.32
N ASP A 17 -12.60 1.69 -6.05
CA ASP A 17 -13.61 2.63 -5.56
C ASP A 17 -14.99 2.06 -5.91
N GLU A 18 -15.65 1.47 -4.92
CA GLU A 18 -16.97 0.84 -5.11
C GLU A 18 -18.05 1.89 -5.41
N MET A 19 -17.91 3.12 -4.91
CA MET A 19 -18.88 4.20 -5.14
C MET A 19 -18.86 4.72 -6.58
N LYS A 20 -17.68 4.82 -7.19
CA LYS A 20 -17.52 5.31 -8.56
C LYS A 20 -17.42 4.19 -9.60
N HIS A 21 -17.48 2.92 -9.16
CA HIS A 21 -17.11 1.75 -9.96
C HIS A 21 -15.80 1.95 -10.73
N GLN A 22 -14.85 2.67 -10.12
CA GLN A 22 -13.57 2.98 -10.73
C GLN A 22 -12.50 2.14 -10.07
N ILE A 23 -11.75 1.43 -10.91
CA ILE A 23 -10.58 0.68 -10.47
C ILE A 23 -9.36 1.50 -10.87
N ARG A 24 -8.59 1.93 -9.89
CA ARG A 24 -7.25 2.49 -10.11
C ARG A 24 -6.26 1.33 -10.01
N LEU A 25 -5.82 0.87 -11.17
CA LEU A 25 -4.85 -0.19 -11.31
C LEU A 25 -3.43 0.37 -11.22
N ASP A 26 -2.49 -0.49 -10.83
CA ASP A 26 -1.05 -0.22 -10.86
C ASP A 26 -0.64 1.04 -10.07
N GLN A 27 -1.34 1.35 -8.98
CA GLN A 27 -0.84 2.34 -8.03
C GLN A 27 0.41 1.79 -7.38
N ASP A 28 1.45 2.60 -7.24
CA ASP A 28 2.65 2.20 -6.53
C ASP A 28 3.08 3.25 -5.52
N VAL A 29 3.57 2.77 -4.37
CA VAL A 29 4.15 3.61 -3.34
C VAL A 29 5.46 2.99 -2.89
N SER A 30 6.48 3.83 -2.76
CA SER A 30 7.78 3.44 -2.25
C SER A 30 7.87 3.87 -0.80
N VAL A 31 7.95 2.90 0.11
CA VAL A 31 8.02 3.15 1.55
C VAL A 31 9.32 2.61 2.12
N ALA A 32 9.94 3.38 3.01
CA ALA A 32 11.13 2.94 3.73
C ALA A 32 10.72 2.11 4.95
N ALA A 33 10.73 0.78 4.80
CA ALA A 33 10.31 -0.17 5.82
C ALA A 33 11.44 -1.15 6.16
N ALA A 34 11.41 -1.72 7.35
CA ALA A 34 12.36 -2.77 7.72
C ALA A 34 12.03 -4.09 7.01
N ASP A 35 10.75 -4.35 6.79
CA ASP A 35 10.22 -5.60 6.23
C ASP A 35 9.01 -5.31 5.31
N PRO A 36 8.71 -6.21 4.35
CA PRO A 36 7.56 -6.08 3.45
C PRO A 36 6.22 -5.97 4.18
N ASP A 37 6.04 -6.65 5.32
CA ASP A 37 4.81 -6.54 6.13
C ASP A 37 4.60 -5.12 6.68
N GLU A 38 5.66 -4.48 7.19
CA GLU A 38 5.61 -3.10 7.68
C GLU A 38 5.31 -2.12 6.52
N ALA A 39 5.84 -2.39 5.33
CA ALA A 39 5.50 -1.63 4.14
C ALA A 39 4.00 -1.72 3.82
N ILE A 40 3.43 -2.93 3.82
CA ILE A 40 2.01 -3.15 3.54
C ILE A 40 1.12 -2.46 4.58
N ASP A 41 1.43 -2.59 5.87
CA ASP A 41 0.66 -1.96 6.95
C ASP A 41 0.65 -0.43 6.83
N TRP A 42 1.80 0.15 6.48
CA TRP A 42 1.92 1.57 6.22
C TRP A 42 1.08 2.00 5.02
N VAL A 43 1.16 1.27 3.89
CA VAL A 43 0.32 1.54 2.70
C VAL A 43 -1.16 1.45 3.06
N PHE A 44 -1.57 0.42 3.80
CA PHE A 44 -2.96 0.21 4.19
C PHE A 44 -3.47 1.38 5.04
N THR A 45 -2.70 1.78 6.06
CA THR A 45 -3.02 2.91 6.94
C THR A 45 -3.07 4.22 6.17
N GLU A 46 -2.12 4.46 5.26
CA GLU A 46 -2.06 5.69 4.47
C GLU A 46 -3.21 5.78 3.46
N MET A 47 -3.58 4.66 2.82
CA MET A 47 -4.73 4.60 1.93
C MET A 47 -6.03 4.85 2.70
N GLN A 48 -6.18 4.24 3.87
CA GLN A 48 -7.33 4.46 4.74
C GLN A 48 -7.44 5.94 5.16
N ARG A 49 -6.31 6.60 5.44
CA ARG A 49 -6.25 8.04 5.74
C ARG A 49 -6.56 8.93 4.55
N GLN A 50 -5.90 8.72 3.41
CA GLN A 50 -6.05 9.56 2.23
C GLN A 50 -7.48 9.55 1.71
N PHE A 51 -8.09 8.38 1.71
CA PHE A 51 -9.41 8.24 1.14
C PHE A 51 -10.51 8.54 2.14
N ASN A 52 -10.24 8.48 3.46
CA ASN A 52 -11.18 8.79 4.54
C ASN A 52 -12.59 8.20 4.31
N ARG A 53 -12.63 7.07 3.59
CA ARG A 53 -13.82 6.38 3.09
C ARG A 53 -13.52 4.91 3.16
N SER A 54 -14.36 4.18 3.89
CA SER A 54 -14.30 2.74 4.05
C SER A 54 -14.72 1.98 2.79
N ASP A 55 -15.26 2.67 1.77
CA ASP A 55 -15.71 2.12 0.48
C ASP A 55 -14.56 1.86 -0.51
N ILE A 56 -13.32 2.07 -0.07
CA ILE A 56 -12.14 1.86 -0.88
C ILE A 56 -11.44 0.60 -0.41
N ARG A 57 -11.33 -0.34 -1.35
CA ARG A 57 -10.83 -1.67 -1.07
C ARG A 57 -9.58 -1.92 -1.90
N LEU A 58 -8.50 -2.27 -1.22
CA LEU A 58 -7.29 -2.75 -1.90
C LEU A 58 -7.61 -4.12 -2.51
N SER A 59 -7.63 -4.18 -3.84
CA SER A 59 -8.00 -5.39 -4.59
C SER A 59 -6.79 -6.32 -4.79
N ARG A 60 -5.61 -5.74 -4.99
CA ARG A 60 -4.37 -6.46 -5.19
C ARG A 60 -3.23 -5.73 -4.50
N VAL A 61 -2.30 -6.47 -3.93
CA VAL A 61 -1.04 -5.94 -3.39
C VAL A 61 0.09 -6.83 -3.90
N ARG A 62 1.12 -6.21 -4.46
CA ARG A 62 2.36 -6.84 -4.92
C ARG A 62 3.53 -6.06 -4.35
N ILE A 63 4.56 -6.78 -3.91
CA ILE A 63 5.80 -6.16 -3.48
C ILE A 63 6.81 -6.33 -4.61
N CYS A 64 7.38 -5.23 -5.05
CA CYS A 64 8.50 -5.20 -5.98
C CYS A 64 9.75 -4.89 -5.15
N ALA A 65 10.66 -5.85 -5.08
CA ALA A 65 11.95 -5.77 -4.39
C ALA A 65 13.07 -5.51 -5.40
#